data_AF-A0A935Y416-F1
#
_entry.id   AF-A0A935Y416-F1
#
_cell.length_a   1.000
_cell.length_b   1.000
_cell.length_c   1.000
_cell.angle_alpha   90.00
_cell.angle_beta   90.00
_cell.angle_gamma   90.00
#
_symmetry.space_group_name_H-M   'P 1'
#
loop_
_entity.id
_entity.type
_entity.pdbx_description
1 polymer ?
#
loop_
_entity_poly.entity_id
_entity_poly.type
_entity_poly.pdbx_seq_one_letter_code
_entity_poly.pdbx_strand_id
1 'polypeptide(L)'
;MSLFFENHGPHGWIQLEMLVKEIPSDCFFIIDAKRADIGNTSQKYAEYYFQKLDADAITLHPYMGVDSLQSFIDYEGKWSIVLGLTSNPGAADFELMPLGTGQKLYELIIQKFSTTVNYNQLMFVIGATRVDQISHARNLCPEHFFLVPGVGEQGGDLERTIISGMNQLGGLLINVSRSISYPNSEVVLENYVRQQVAGLAARMKPLFHRQLRNLQTN
;
A
#
# COMPACT_ATOMS: atom_id res chain seq x y z
N MET A 1 -9.47 1.45 -4.48
CA MET A 1 -9.15 2.88 -4.63
C MET A 1 -10.45 3.67 -4.60
N SER A 2 -10.57 4.65 -3.70
CA SER A 2 -11.83 5.37 -3.45
C SER A 2 -12.31 6.17 -4.67
N LEU A 3 -11.38 6.68 -5.47
CA LEU A 3 -11.68 7.51 -6.66
C LEU A 3 -12.65 6.85 -7.66
N PHE A 4 -12.57 5.52 -7.85
CA PHE A 4 -13.49 4.81 -8.75
C PHE A 4 -14.94 4.88 -8.30
N PHE A 5 -15.19 5.03 -7.00
CA PHE A 5 -16.52 5.28 -6.44
C PHE A 5 -16.85 6.77 -6.47
N GLU A 6 -15.91 7.64 -6.08
CA GLU A 6 -16.10 9.10 -6.08
C GLU A 6 -16.54 9.66 -7.44
N ASN A 7 -16.04 9.09 -8.54
CA ASN A 7 -16.40 9.48 -9.90
C ASN A 7 -17.89 9.27 -10.24
N HIS A 8 -18.62 8.46 -9.47
CA HIS A 8 -20.06 8.25 -9.60
C HIS A 8 -20.89 9.15 -8.65
N GLY A 9 -20.27 10.15 -8.02
CA GLY A 9 -20.93 11.09 -7.12
C GLY A 9 -21.54 10.40 -5.90
N PRO A 10 -22.71 10.86 -5.41
CA PRO A 10 -23.36 10.27 -4.22
C PRO A 10 -23.66 8.77 -4.35
N HIS A 11 -23.98 8.30 -5.56
CA HIS A 11 -24.27 6.89 -5.79
C HIS A 11 -23.05 6.00 -5.59
N GLY A 12 -21.87 6.46 -6.00
CA GLY A 12 -20.64 5.71 -5.79
C GLY A 12 -20.28 5.57 -4.32
N TRP A 13 -20.52 6.60 -3.51
CA TRP A 13 -20.34 6.49 -2.05
C TRP A 13 -21.28 5.47 -1.41
N ILE A 14 -22.55 5.44 -1.85
CA ILE A 14 -23.50 4.41 -1.40
C ILE A 14 -23.01 3.01 -1.80
N GLN A 15 -22.52 2.85 -3.03
CA GLN A 15 -21.97 1.58 -3.51
C GLN A 15 -20.74 1.14 -2.71
N LEU A 16 -19.85 2.06 -2.35
CA LEU A 16 -18.69 1.77 -1.51
C LEU A 16 -19.15 1.29 -0.12
N GLU A 17 -20.06 2.01 0.53
CA GLU A 17 -20.60 1.64 1.84
C GLU A 17 -21.33 0.30 1.82
N MET A 18 -21.98 -0.05 0.71
CA MET A 18 -22.57 -1.38 0.52
C MET A 18 -21.50 -2.46 0.35
N LEU A 19 -20.52 -2.23 -0.52
CA LEU A 19 -19.44 -3.18 -0.79
C LEU A 19 -18.65 -3.52 0.48
N VAL A 20 -18.33 -2.50 1.29
CA VAL A 20 -17.57 -2.67 2.53
C VAL A 20 -18.26 -3.63 3.50
N LYS A 21 -19.60 -3.61 3.58
CA LYS A 21 -20.37 -4.51 4.44
C LYS A 21 -20.33 -5.97 4.01
N GLU A 22 -20.01 -6.23 2.74
CA GLU A 22 -19.88 -7.58 2.19
C GLU A 22 -18.45 -8.14 2.34
N ILE A 23 -17.49 -7.31 2.79
CA ILE A 23 -16.12 -7.77 3.05
C ILE A 23 -16.10 -8.61 4.34
N PRO A 24 -15.58 -9.85 4.30
CA PRO A 24 -15.47 -10.69 5.49
C PRO A 24 -14.63 -10.01 6.59
N SER A 25 -15.04 -10.16 7.85
CA SER A 25 -14.37 -9.51 9.00
C SER A 25 -12.95 -9.99 9.25
N ASP A 26 -12.55 -11.13 8.69
CA ASP A 26 -11.20 -11.68 8.74
C ASP A 26 -10.31 -11.24 7.57
N CYS A 27 -10.86 -10.44 6.64
CA CYS A 27 -10.13 -9.87 5.52
C CYS A 27 -9.59 -8.48 5.88
N PHE A 28 -8.27 -8.30 5.79
CA PHE A 28 -7.63 -7.01 6.02
C PHE A 28 -7.99 -6.02 4.90
N PHE A 29 -8.75 -4.99 5.23
CA PHE A 29 -9.34 -4.06 4.27
C PHE A 29 -8.58 -2.72 4.19
N ILE A 30 -8.07 -2.42 2.99
CA ILE A 30 -7.31 -1.20 2.70
C ILE A 30 -8.11 -0.28 1.79
N ILE A 31 -8.32 0.96 2.24
CA ILE A 31 -8.81 2.05 1.39
C ILE A 31 -7.63 2.82 0.79
N ASP A 32 -7.42 2.66 -0.52
CA ASP A 32 -6.49 3.51 -1.25
C ASP A 32 -7.14 4.85 -1.62
N ALA A 33 -6.90 5.90 -0.83
CA ALA A 33 -7.47 7.25 -0.99
C ALA A 33 -6.45 8.39 -1.05
N LYS A 34 -5.19 8.15 -0.65
CA LYS A 34 -4.07 9.11 -0.68
C LYS A 34 -4.41 10.47 -0.07
N ARG A 35 -5.17 10.48 1.03
CA ARG A 35 -5.64 11.71 1.67
C ARG A 35 -4.51 12.37 2.47
N ALA A 36 -4.61 13.69 2.57
CA ALA A 36 -3.80 14.52 3.46
C ALA A 36 -4.51 15.85 3.62
N ASP A 37 -4.63 16.32 4.86
CA ASP A 37 -5.18 17.62 5.20
C ASP A 37 -4.70 18.02 6.59
N ILE A 38 -5.07 19.20 7.10
CA ILE A 38 -4.63 19.70 8.41
C ILE A 38 -5.81 19.86 9.37
N GLY A 39 -5.50 19.72 10.67
CA GLY A 39 -6.43 19.97 11.77
C GLY A 39 -7.75 19.21 11.62
N ASN A 40 -8.87 19.91 11.82
CA ASN A 40 -10.20 19.31 11.85
C ASN A 40 -10.60 18.59 10.56
N THR A 41 -10.07 19.00 9.40
CA THR A 41 -10.38 18.33 8.14
C THR A 41 -9.75 16.93 8.09
N SER A 42 -8.50 16.80 8.55
CA SER A 42 -7.82 15.50 8.67
C SER A 42 -8.58 14.55 9.59
N GLN A 43 -9.09 15.06 10.71
CA GLN A 43 -9.92 14.29 11.63
C GLN A 43 -11.21 13.77 10.97
N LYS A 44 -11.90 14.59 10.16
CA LYS A 44 -13.12 14.15 9.46
C LYS A 44 -12.87 13.05 8.45
N TYR A 45 -11.72 13.07 7.77
CA TYR A 45 -11.32 11.95 6.93
C TYR A 45 -11.08 10.70 7.77
N ALA A 46 -10.30 10.78 8.84
CA ALA A 46 -10.01 9.63 9.70
C ALA A 46 -11.29 9.01 10.29
N GLU A 47 -12.21 9.83 10.81
CA GLU A 47 -13.53 9.40 11.29
C GLU A 47 -14.32 8.65 10.20
N TYR A 48 -14.37 9.21 8.99
CA TYR A 48 -15.10 8.58 7.89
C TYR A 48 -14.50 7.22 7.51
N TYR A 49 -13.18 7.14 7.30
CA TYR A 49 -12.56 5.90 6.81
C TYR A 49 -12.45 4.82 7.89
N PHE A 50 -12.13 5.19 9.14
CA PHE A 50 -11.92 4.21 10.20
C PHE A 50 -13.15 3.91 11.04
N GLN A 51 -14.11 4.82 11.19
CA GLN A 51 -15.32 4.56 11.98
C GLN A 51 -16.52 4.22 11.09
N LYS A 52 -16.72 4.94 9.98
CA LYS A 52 -17.89 4.72 9.13
C LYS A 52 -17.68 3.57 8.13
N LEU A 53 -16.51 3.50 7.51
CA LEU A 53 -16.15 2.40 6.61
C LEU A 53 -15.42 1.25 7.31
N ASP A 54 -15.06 1.40 8.58
CA ASP A 54 -14.31 0.40 9.35
C ASP A 54 -13.08 -0.17 8.62
N ALA A 55 -12.40 0.65 7.81
CA ALA A 55 -11.20 0.21 7.12
C ALA A 55 -10.10 -0.15 8.13
N ASP A 56 -9.28 -1.15 7.82
CA ASP A 56 -8.11 -1.49 8.64
C ASP A 56 -6.94 -0.57 8.33
N ALA A 57 -6.85 -0.11 7.08
CA ALA A 57 -5.79 0.78 6.66
C ALA A 57 -6.23 1.78 5.59
N ILE A 58 -5.50 2.90 5.51
CA ILE A 58 -5.70 3.93 4.48
C ILE A 58 -4.36 4.41 3.91
N THR A 59 -4.32 4.71 2.61
CA THR A 59 -3.16 5.38 2.00
C THR A 59 -3.19 6.89 2.19
N LEU A 60 -2.05 7.49 2.52
CA LEU A 60 -1.91 8.89 2.91
C LEU A 60 -0.75 9.60 2.19
N HIS A 61 -0.93 10.88 1.88
CA HIS A 61 0.09 11.69 1.19
C HIS A 61 0.94 12.50 2.19
N PRO A 62 2.27 12.32 2.28
CA PRO A 62 3.09 12.87 3.38
C PRO A 62 3.50 14.33 3.24
N TYR A 63 3.21 14.97 2.11
CA TYR A 63 3.78 16.27 1.74
C TYR A 63 3.60 17.38 2.78
N MET A 64 2.48 17.38 3.50
CA MET A 64 2.17 18.41 4.49
C MET A 64 2.80 18.15 5.87
N GLY A 65 3.62 17.11 6.02
CA GLY A 65 4.29 16.78 7.28
C GLY A 65 3.56 15.70 8.11
N VAL A 66 4.23 15.22 9.16
CA VAL A 66 3.72 14.15 10.05
C VAL A 66 2.47 14.60 10.78
N ASP A 67 2.44 15.85 11.24
CA ASP A 67 1.31 16.47 11.94
C ASP A 67 0.02 16.48 11.13
N SER A 68 0.11 16.62 9.80
CA SER A 68 -1.06 16.53 8.91
C SER A 68 -1.71 15.13 8.91
N LEU A 69 -0.95 14.10 9.25
CA LEU A 69 -1.40 12.71 9.27
C LEU A 69 -1.67 12.17 10.69
N GLN A 70 -1.44 13.00 11.72
CA GLN A 70 -1.55 12.58 13.12
C GLN A 70 -2.94 12.03 13.45
N SER A 71 -4.00 12.64 12.90
CA SER A 71 -5.37 12.17 13.07
C SER A 71 -5.64 10.77 12.52
N PHE A 72 -4.80 10.23 11.63
CA PHE A 72 -4.88 8.84 11.19
C PHE A 72 -3.96 7.93 11.99
N ILE A 73 -2.77 8.43 12.33
CA ILE A 73 -1.74 7.69 13.09
C ILE A 73 -2.23 7.36 14.51
N ASP A 74 -2.99 8.25 15.14
CA ASP A 74 -3.49 8.08 16.50
C ASP A 74 -4.67 7.09 16.62
N TYR A 75 -5.20 6.57 15.50
CA TYR A 75 -6.26 5.56 15.56
C TYR A 75 -5.67 4.19 15.95
N GLU A 76 -5.88 3.80 17.20
CA GLU A 76 -5.48 2.50 17.72
C GLU A 76 -6.06 1.34 16.91
N GLY A 77 -5.22 0.33 16.63
CA GLY A 77 -5.61 -0.86 15.87
C GLY A 77 -5.80 -0.63 14.36
N LYS A 78 -5.62 0.60 13.87
CA LYS A 78 -5.68 0.93 12.44
C LYS A 78 -4.28 1.25 11.90
N TRP A 79 -4.13 1.17 10.59
CA TRP A 79 -2.85 1.35 9.89
C TRP A 79 -2.87 2.56 8.96
N SER A 80 -1.80 3.36 9.04
CA SER A 80 -1.51 4.43 8.08
C SER A 80 -0.52 3.92 7.04
N ILE A 81 -0.85 4.03 5.75
CA ILE A 81 0.05 3.63 4.65
C ILE A 81 0.55 4.89 3.93
N VAL A 82 1.75 5.34 4.27
CA VAL A 82 2.30 6.59 3.74
C VAL A 82 2.92 6.36 2.37
N LEU A 83 2.70 7.27 1.42
CA LEU A 83 3.41 7.22 0.14
C LEU A 83 4.92 7.42 0.36
N GLY A 84 5.72 6.39 0.07
CA GLY A 84 7.19 6.45 0.11
C GLY A 84 7.72 6.79 -1.27
N LEU A 85 7.66 5.81 -2.18
CA LEU A 85 8.16 5.92 -3.54
C LEU A 85 7.15 5.27 -4.50
N THR A 86 6.61 6.02 -5.44
CA THR A 86 5.61 5.56 -6.40
C THR A 86 6.25 5.07 -7.70
N SER A 87 5.52 4.29 -8.50
CA SER A 87 6.04 3.65 -9.72
C SER A 87 5.93 4.50 -10.99
N ASN A 88 5.21 5.62 -10.96
CA ASN A 88 4.97 6.45 -12.14
C ASN A 88 6.20 7.30 -12.52
N PRO A 89 6.35 7.69 -13.80
CA PRO A 89 7.46 8.54 -14.26
C PRO A 89 7.62 9.84 -13.46
N GLY A 90 6.51 10.44 -13.02
CA GLY A 90 6.51 11.67 -12.20
C GLY A 90 7.20 11.54 -10.83
N ALA A 91 7.54 10.33 -10.38
CA ALA A 91 8.41 10.15 -9.22
C ALA A 91 9.78 10.86 -9.42
N ALA A 92 10.22 11.05 -10.67
CA ALA A 92 11.43 11.81 -11.00
C ALA A 92 11.32 13.32 -10.69
N ASP A 93 10.10 13.87 -10.69
CA ASP A 93 9.88 15.32 -10.50
C ASP A 93 10.17 15.74 -9.06
N PHE A 94 9.83 14.91 -8.07
CA PHE A 94 9.99 15.24 -6.65
C PHE A 94 10.55 14.09 -5.82
N GLU A 95 9.99 12.90 -5.89
CA GLU A 95 10.35 11.80 -4.99
C GLU A 95 11.84 11.44 -5.10
N LEU A 96 12.36 11.37 -6.33
CA LEU A 96 13.77 11.08 -6.64
C LEU A 96 14.67 12.32 -6.69
N MET A 97 14.13 13.51 -6.38
CA MET A 97 14.90 14.75 -6.38
C MET A 97 16.02 14.68 -5.33
N PRO A 98 17.29 14.90 -5.70
CA PRO A 98 18.38 14.95 -4.74
C PRO A 98 18.27 16.22 -3.89
N LEU A 99 18.43 16.05 -2.58
CA LEU A 99 18.51 17.13 -1.62
C LEU A 99 19.97 17.55 -1.43
N GLY A 100 20.21 18.74 -0.87
CA GLY A 100 21.56 19.22 -0.56
C GLY A 100 22.34 18.32 0.42
N THR A 101 21.66 17.41 1.11
CA THR A 101 22.25 16.41 2.01
C THR A 101 22.72 15.14 1.30
N GLY A 102 22.50 15.01 -0.02
CA GLY A 102 22.85 13.83 -0.82
C GLY A 102 21.78 12.72 -0.84
N GLN A 103 20.81 12.77 0.07
CA GLN A 103 19.63 11.88 0.04
C GLN A 103 18.60 12.39 -0.97
N LYS A 104 17.70 11.51 -1.41
CA LYS A 104 16.52 11.87 -2.22
C LYS A 104 15.32 12.18 -1.32
N LEU A 105 14.34 12.92 -1.83
CA LEU A 105 13.17 13.34 -1.05
C LEU A 105 12.41 12.15 -0.44
N TYR A 106 12.18 11.06 -1.18
CA TYR A 106 11.48 9.89 -0.65
C TYR A 106 12.22 9.25 0.54
N GLU A 107 13.55 9.31 0.55
CA GLU A 107 14.38 8.74 1.61
C GLU A 107 14.19 9.54 2.91
N LEU A 108 14.18 10.87 2.79
CA LEU A 108 13.88 11.77 3.91
C LEU A 108 12.48 11.51 4.47
N ILE A 109 11.48 11.32 3.60
CA ILE A 109 10.10 11.02 4.01
C ILE A 109 10.05 9.70 4.79
N ILE A 110 10.59 8.62 4.22
CA ILE A 110 10.59 7.29 4.86
C ILE A 110 11.28 7.36 6.22
N GLN A 111 12.47 7.98 6.30
CA GLN A 111 13.20 8.12 7.55
C GLN A 111 12.44 8.95 8.58
N LYS A 112 11.85 10.09 8.18
CA LYS A 112 11.09 10.95 9.09
C LYS A 112 9.90 10.20 9.70
N PHE A 113 9.10 9.52 8.90
CA PHE A 113 7.95 8.77 9.39
C PHE A 113 8.36 7.55 10.23
N SER A 114 9.34 6.77 9.77
CA SER A 114 9.81 5.56 10.48
C SER A 114 10.44 5.85 11.84
N THR A 115 10.93 7.08 12.06
CA THR A 115 11.51 7.50 13.35
C THR A 115 10.51 8.21 14.26
N THR A 116 9.38 8.68 13.73
CA THR A 116 8.39 9.46 14.49
C THR A 116 7.16 8.64 14.85
N VAL A 117 6.81 7.64 14.03
CA VAL A 117 5.59 6.83 14.18
C VAL A 117 5.94 5.40 14.55
N ASN A 118 5.09 4.78 15.37
CA ASN A 118 5.25 3.36 15.72
C ASN A 118 5.11 2.46 14.48
N TYR A 119 6.09 1.59 14.25
CA TYR A 119 6.12 0.68 13.11
C TYR A 119 4.94 -0.31 13.09
N ASN A 120 4.31 -0.59 14.23
CA ASN A 120 3.14 -1.47 14.33
C ASN A 120 1.84 -0.83 13.82
N GLN A 121 1.87 0.42 13.34
CA GLN A 121 0.71 1.12 12.76
C GLN A 121 1.07 1.89 11.48
N LEU A 122 2.28 1.69 10.94
CA LEU A 122 2.79 2.39 9.78
C LEU A 122 3.25 1.41 8.71
N MET A 123 2.79 1.64 7.49
CA MET A 123 3.27 0.99 6.27
C MET A 123 3.71 2.05 5.26
N PHE A 124 4.43 1.62 4.22
CA PHE A 124 4.78 2.49 3.10
C PHE A 124 4.29 1.95 1.77
N VAL A 125 3.81 2.83 0.90
CA VAL A 125 3.65 2.50 -0.52
C VAL A 125 5.03 2.61 -1.19
N ILE A 126 5.50 1.47 -1.72
CA ILE A 126 6.78 1.38 -2.44
C ILE A 126 6.53 0.70 -3.79
N GLY A 127 6.79 1.41 -4.88
CA GLY A 127 6.60 0.91 -6.24
C GLY A 127 7.57 -0.20 -6.63
N ALA A 128 7.08 -1.21 -7.35
CA ALA A 128 7.86 -2.37 -7.79
C ALA A 128 8.60 -2.19 -9.13
N THR A 129 8.70 -0.98 -9.67
CA THR A 129 9.32 -0.78 -11.00
C THR A 129 10.83 -1.01 -10.99
N ARG A 130 11.50 -0.88 -9.84
CA ARG A 130 12.95 -1.08 -9.71
C ARG A 130 13.30 -1.81 -8.42
N VAL A 131 13.97 -2.96 -8.55
CA VAL A 131 14.31 -3.87 -7.44
C VAL A 131 15.32 -3.25 -6.48
N ASP A 132 16.25 -2.46 -7.02
CA ASP A 132 17.23 -1.65 -6.28
C ASP A 132 16.55 -0.64 -5.35
N GLN A 133 15.46 0.00 -5.80
CA GLN A 133 14.72 0.97 -5.00
C GLN A 133 13.97 0.31 -3.83
N ILE A 134 13.36 -0.86 -4.06
CA ILE A 134 12.73 -1.64 -2.97
C ILE A 134 13.77 -2.06 -1.93
N SER A 135 14.91 -2.60 -2.38
CA SER A 135 15.99 -3.04 -1.48
C SER A 135 16.52 -1.87 -0.65
N HIS A 136 16.68 -0.71 -1.28
CA HIS A 136 17.11 0.51 -0.59
C HIS A 136 16.07 1.02 0.41
N ALA A 137 14.79 1.06 0.04
CA ALA A 137 13.71 1.40 0.96
C ALA A 137 13.67 0.45 2.16
N ARG A 138 13.87 -0.87 1.94
CA ARG A 138 13.95 -1.86 3.02
C ARG A 138 15.08 -1.55 4.00
N ASN A 139 16.23 -1.10 3.52
CA ASN A 139 17.33 -0.69 4.40
C ASN A 139 16.99 0.56 5.23
N LEU A 140 16.18 1.48 4.70
CA LEU A 140 15.76 2.68 5.42
C LEU A 140 14.73 2.38 6.52
N CYS A 141 13.87 1.39 6.34
CA CYS A 141 12.81 1.02 7.29
C CYS A 141 12.63 -0.51 7.41
N PRO A 142 13.57 -1.23 8.06
CA PRO A 142 13.66 -2.70 8.03
C PRO A 142 12.40 -3.45 8.48
N GLU A 143 11.72 -2.95 9.50
CA GLU A 143 10.57 -3.64 10.13
C GLU A 143 9.22 -3.34 9.48
N HIS A 144 9.11 -2.30 8.64
CA HIS A 144 7.81 -1.80 8.17
C HIS A 144 7.22 -2.65 7.04
N PHE A 145 5.89 -2.75 6.99
CA PHE A 145 5.22 -3.37 5.84
C PHE A 145 5.25 -2.45 4.62
N PHE A 146 5.44 -3.03 3.43
CA PHE A 146 5.31 -2.32 2.16
C PHE A 146 4.06 -2.74 1.42
N LEU A 147 3.23 -1.77 1.04
CA LEU A 147 2.20 -1.94 0.03
C LEU A 147 2.84 -1.69 -1.34
N VAL A 148 2.91 -2.74 -2.16
CA VAL A 148 3.62 -2.73 -3.44
C VAL A 148 2.63 -2.85 -4.59
N PRO A 149 2.26 -1.72 -5.23
CA PRO A 149 1.41 -1.72 -6.41
C PRO A 149 2.19 -2.10 -7.68
N GLY A 150 1.48 -2.64 -8.66
CA GLY A 150 1.93 -2.69 -10.06
C GLY A 150 2.76 -3.91 -10.46
N VAL A 151 2.85 -4.95 -9.62
CA VAL A 151 3.53 -6.20 -10.00
C VAL A 151 2.75 -6.90 -11.13
N GLY A 152 3.43 -7.31 -12.19
CA GLY A 152 2.86 -8.04 -13.34
C GLY A 152 2.32 -7.19 -14.49
N GLU A 153 1.77 -6.00 -14.24
CA GLU A 153 1.25 -5.12 -15.32
C GLU A 153 2.18 -3.97 -15.70
N GLN A 154 3.05 -3.53 -14.79
CA GLN A 154 4.01 -2.44 -15.01
C GLN A 154 5.45 -2.96 -15.16
N GLY A 155 5.62 -4.24 -15.51
CA GLY A 155 6.93 -4.86 -15.76
C GLY A 155 7.70 -5.29 -14.50
N GLY A 156 7.07 -5.29 -13.32
CA GLY A 156 7.71 -5.74 -12.08
C GLY A 156 7.88 -7.26 -12.00
N ASP A 157 9.12 -7.71 -11.75
CA ASP A 157 9.47 -9.11 -11.50
C ASP A 157 9.04 -9.51 -10.08
N LEU A 158 7.93 -10.24 -9.99
CA LEU A 158 7.33 -10.72 -8.74
C LEU A 158 8.35 -11.39 -7.81
N GLU A 159 9.22 -12.25 -8.35
CA GLU A 159 10.19 -12.99 -7.54
C GLU A 159 11.25 -12.05 -6.97
N ARG A 160 11.78 -11.15 -7.79
CA ARG A 160 12.76 -10.16 -7.30
C ARG A 160 12.14 -9.18 -6.31
N THR A 161 10.90 -8.73 -6.53
CA THR A 161 10.17 -7.88 -5.58
C THR A 161 10.04 -8.56 -4.21
N ILE A 162 9.70 -9.86 -4.18
CA ILE A 162 9.60 -10.64 -2.95
C ILE A 162 10.97 -10.76 -2.28
N ILE A 163 12.01 -11.17 -3.02
CA ILE A 163 13.35 -11.36 -2.46
C ILE A 163 13.92 -10.06 -1.88
N SER A 164 13.75 -8.93 -2.58
CA SER A 164 14.29 -7.64 -2.17
C SER A 164 13.43 -6.89 -1.14
N GLY A 165 12.13 -7.15 -1.11
CA GLY A 165 11.18 -6.37 -0.32
C GLY A 165 10.75 -6.99 1.00
N MET A 166 10.81 -8.32 1.13
CA MET A 166 10.37 -9.01 2.35
C MET A 166 11.34 -8.77 3.52
N ASN A 167 10.78 -8.72 4.72
CA ASN A 167 11.51 -8.79 5.99
C ASN A 167 11.15 -10.07 6.76
N GLN A 168 11.66 -10.23 7.98
CA GLN A 168 11.42 -11.42 8.81
C GLN A 168 9.94 -11.64 9.19
N LEU A 169 9.10 -10.58 9.09
CA LEU A 169 7.66 -10.61 9.33
C LEU A 169 6.85 -10.87 8.04
N GLY A 170 7.51 -11.07 6.91
CA GLY A 170 6.90 -11.11 5.59
C GLY A 170 6.81 -9.73 4.95
N GLY A 171 6.36 -8.71 5.71
CA GLY A 171 6.59 -7.28 5.45
C GLY A 171 6.16 -6.72 4.09
N LEU A 172 5.37 -7.46 3.32
CA LEU A 172 5.10 -7.16 1.92
C LEU A 172 3.65 -7.51 1.56
N LEU A 173 2.90 -6.51 1.09
CA LEU A 173 1.55 -6.62 0.54
C LEU A 173 1.61 -6.29 -0.95
N ILE A 174 1.47 -7.30 -1.81
CA ILE A 174 1.53 -7.10 -3.27
C ILE A 174 0.11 -6.84 -3.79
N ASN A 175 -0.11 -5.63 -4.32
CA ASN A 175 -1.41 -5.26 -4.88
C ASN A 175 -1.49 -5.65 -6.36
N VAL A 176 -2.54 -6.41 -6.71
CA VAL A 176 -2.89 -6.81 -8.07
C VAL A 176 -4.37 -6.48 -8.28
N SER A 177 -4.69 -5.74 -9.34
CA SER A 177 -6.03 -5.19 -9.56
C SER A 177 -6.60 -5.56 -10.93
N ARG A 178 -6.12 -4.94 -12.01
CA ARG A 178 -6.76 -5.03 -13.33
C ARG A 178 -6.75 -6.47 -13.88
N SER A 179 -5.65 -7.20 -13.76
CA SER A 179 -5.54 -8.61 -14.18
C SER A 179 -6.44 -9.59 -13.44
N ILE A 180 -7.02 -9.20 -12.30
CA ILE A 180 -8.00 -10.01 -11.56
C ILE A 180 -9.42 -9.51 -11.84
N SER A 181 -9.61 -8.19 -11.89
CA SER A 181 -10.94 -7.56 -11.87
C SER A 181 -11.59 -7.46 -13.26
N TYR A 182 -10.80 -7.52 -14.34
CA TYR A 182 -11.29 -7.33 -15.71
C TYR A 182 -10.93 -8.54 -16.59
N PRO A 183 -11.86 -9.50 -16.80
CA PRO A 183 -11.64 -10.58 -17.74
C PRO A 183 -11.48 -10.07 -19.18
N ASN A 184 -10.54 -10.65 -19.93
CA ASN A 184 -10.32 -10.35 -21.35
C ASN A 184 -11.32 -11.06 -22.29
N SER A 185 -12.31 -11.78 -21.75
CA SER A 185 -13.25 -12.62 -22.51
C SER A 185 -14.62 -12.69 -21.82
N GLU A 186 -15.63 -13.27 -22.49
CA GLU A 186 -16.99 -13.51 -21.98
C GLU A 186 -17.07 -14.58 -20.86
N VAL A 187 -16.02 -14.72 -20.04
CA VAL A 187 -16.00 -15.66 -18.92
C VAL A 187 -16.83 -15.09 -17.76
N VAL A 188 -17.54 -15.97 -17.05
CA VAL A 188 -18.23 -15.62 -15.79
C VAL A 188 -17.23 -15.00 -14.82
N LEU A 189 -17.47 -13.73 -14.45
CA LEU A 189 -16.55 -12.90 -13.66
C LEU A 189 -16.07 -13.60 -12.38
N GLU A 190 -16.96 -14.28 -11.66
CA GLU A 190 -16.61 -15.02 -10.43
C GLU A 190 -15.57 -16.11 -10.68
N ASN A 191 -15.78 -16.95 -11.70
CA ASN A 191 -14.85 -18.03 -12.03
C ASN A 191 -13.51 -17.48 -12.49
N TYR A 192 -13.52 -16.40 -13.27
CA TYR A 192 -12.29 -15.73 -13.68
C TYR A 192 -11.49 -15.20 -12.48
N VAL A 193 -12.13 -14.44 -11.58
CA VAL A 193 -11.50 -13.89 -10.38
C VAL A 193 -10.91 -15.01 -9.53
N ARG A 194 -11.68 -16.08 -9.26
CA ARG A 194 -11.21 -17.24 -8.48
C ARG A 194 -9.98 -17.89 -9.12
N GLN A 195 -9.99 -18.08 -10.43
CA GLN A 195 -8.88 -18.69 -11.15
C GLN A 195 -7.62 -17.81 -11.09
N GLN A 196 -7.74 -16.50 -11.32
CA GLN A 196 -6.60 -15.57 -11.29
C GLN A 196 -6.00 -15.48 -9.88
N VAL A 197 -6.84 -15.37 -8.85
CA VAL A 197 -6.40 -15.34 -7.45
C VAL A 197 -5.70 -16.65 -7.07
N ALA A 198 -6.29 -17.81 -7.40
CA ALA A 198 -5.68 -19.10 -7.10
C ALA A 198 -4.32 -19.30 -7.81
N GLY A 199 -4.24 -18.90 -9.09
CA GLY A 199 -2.99 -18.97 -9.85
C GLY A 199 -1.90 -18.06 -9.28
N LEU A 200 -2.24 -16.83 -8.90
CA LEU A 200 -1.30 -15.90 -8.27
C LEU A 200 -0.84 -16.41 -6.90
N ALA A 201 -1.76 -16.90 -6.07
CA ALA A 201 -1.44 -17.47 -4.76
C ALA A 201 -0.50 -18.69 -4.89
N ALA A 202 -0.74 -19.58 -5.85
CA ALA A 202 0.12 -20.73 -6.13
C ALA A 202 1.55 -20.33 -6.54
N ARG A 203 1.71 -19.20 -7.25
CA ARG A 203 3.02 -18.63 -7.61
C ARG A 203 3.71 -17.95 -6.43
N MET A 204 2.97 -17.16 -5.64
CA MET A 204 3.54 -16.36 -4.54
C MET A 204 3.90 -17.21 -3.32
N LYS A 205 3.06 -18.17 -2.94
CA LYS A 205 3.23 -18.99 -1.72
C LYS A 205 4.62 -19.65 -1.60
N PRO A 206 5.15 -20.37 -2.61
CA PRO A 206 6.47 -20.97 -2.50
C PRO A 206 7.60 -19.93 -2.39
N LEU A 207 7.46 -18.78 -3.06
CA LEU A 207 8.44 -17.69 -3.02
C LEU A 207 8.50 -17.05 -1.63
N PHE A 208 7.34 -16.73 -1.05
CA PHE A 208 7.23 -16.20 0.31
C PHE A 208 7.79 -17.17 1.34
N HIS A 209 7.42 -18.47 1.29
CA HIS A 209 7.94 -19.46 2.22
C HIS A 209 9.45 -19.64 2.11
N ARG A 210 10.00 -19.66 0.90
CA ARG A 210 11.45 -19.77 0.69
C ARG A 210 12.17 -18.55 1.26
N GLN A 211 11.68 -17.35 0.97
CA GLN A 211 12.33 -16.13 1.41
C GLN A 211 12.24 -15.92 2.93
N LEU A 212 11.09 -16.21 3.55
CA LEU A 212 10.95 -16.18 5.02
C LEU A 212 11.96 -17.09 5.70
N ARG A 213 12.14 -18.32 5.21
CA ARG A 213 13.15 -19.24 5.75
C ARG A 213 14.56 -18.65 5.65
N ASN A 214 14.92 -18.10 4.48
CA ASN A 214 16.23 -17.48 4.28
C ASN A 214 16.50 -16.30 5.23
N LEU A 215 15.47 -15.50 5.52
CA LEU A 215 15.57 -14.33 6.41
C LEU A 215 15.61 -14.70 7.89
N GLN A 216 15.12 -15.89 8.27
CA GLN A 216 15.16 -16.40 9.65
C GLN A 216 16.44 -17.16 9.97
N THR A 217 17.17 -17.64 8.95
CA THR A 217 18.43 -18.37 9.12
C THR A 217 19.67 -17.47 9.10
N ASN A 218 19.51 -16.19 8.75
CA ASN A 218 20.56 -15.17 8.71
C ASN A 218 20.32 -14.14 9.81
#